data_AF-A0A0L7KKS8-F1
#
_entry.id   AF-A0A0L7KKS8-F1
#
_cell.length_a   1.000
_cell.length_b   1.000
_cell.length_c   1.000
_cell.angle_alpha   90.00
_cell.angle_beta   90.00
_cell.angle_gamma   90.00
#
_symmetry.space_group_name_H-M   'P 1'
#
loop_
_entity.id
_entity.type
_entity.pdbx_description
1 polymer ?
#
loop_
_entity_poly.entity_id
_entity_poly.type
_entity_poly.pdbx_seq_one_letter_code
_entity_poly.pdbx_strand_id
1 'polypeptide(L)'
;MCGTEEEMREVAGRICRNYLHGAWKTVEPQALGFRRISRVARRSVLRSNSFTMDEPKKVLLRIYGQVHGERAMDAIVTESVIFTLLSERRLGPKLHGVFSGGRIEQYIPELSEPALSMKIAEKMAAIHSMDVPLSKEPTWLWKTMGKWTRTVREERLSENIHGKSVDFEKEVEWLKKFIATVESPVAFCHNDMQE
;
A
#
# COMPACT_ATOMS: atom_id res chain seq x y z
N MET A 1 3.53 -11.70 -8.26
CA MET A 1 3.29 -13.10 -8.65
C MET A 1 3.16 -13.17 -10.16
N CYS A 2 3.97 -14.01 -10.80
CA CYS A 2 3.78 -14.44 -12.19
C CYS A 2 3.18 -15.84 -12.11
N GLY A 3 2.05 -16.07 -12.77
CA GLY A 3 1.26 -17.30 -12.66
C GLY A 3 -0.12 -17.10 -13.27
N THR A 4 -0.83 -18.19 -13.53
CA THR A 4 -2.22 -18.17 -13.96
C THR A 4 -3.13 -17.65 -12.83
N GLU A 5 -4.35 -17.21 -13.17
CA GLU A 5 -5.30 -16.73 -12.16
C GLU A 5 -5.65 -17.81 -11.13
N GLU A 6 -5.70 -19.07 -11.58
CA GLU A 6 -5.98 -20.24 -10.73
C GLU A 6 -4.89 -20.44 -9.69
N GLU A 7 -3.61 -20.43 -10.09
CA GLU A 7 -2.48 -20.51 -9.16
C GLU A 7 -2.48 -19.36 -8.15
N MET A 8 -2.77 -18.13 -8.59
CA MET A 8 -2.86 -16.99 -7.67
C MET A 8 -4.03 -17.12 -6.68
N ARG A 9 -5.16 -17.67 -7.14
CA ARG A 9 -6.34 -17.94 -6.31
C ARG A 9 -6.03 -19.00 -5.24
N GLU A 10 -5.33 -20.06 -5.60
CA GLU A 10 -4.88 -21.08 -4.65
C GLU A 10 -3.96 -20.50 -3.58
N VAL A 11 -2.97 -19.70 -3.99
CA VAL A 11 -2.06 -19.01 -3.06
C VAL A 11 -2.83 -18.08 -2.13
N ALA A 12 -3.73 -17.25 -2.67
CA ALA A 12 -4.55 -16.34 -1.88
C ALA A 12 -5.46 -17.08 -0.89
N GLY A 13 -6.08 -18.18 -1.32
CA GLY A 13 -6.91 -19.03 -0.46
C GLY A 13 -6.13 -19.67 0.67
N ARG A 14 -4.93 -20.20 0.39
CA ARG A 14 -4.02 -20.75 1.40
C ARG A 14 -3.61 -19.68 2.42
N ILE A 15 -3.26 -18.48 1.97
CA ILE A 15 -2.91 -17.36 2.85
C ILE A 15 -4.10 -16.99 3.74
N CYS A 16 -5.29 -16.76 3.16
CA CYS A 16 -6.48 -16.41 3.94
C CYS A 16 -6.81 -17.50 4.97
N ARG A 17 -6.69 -18.78 4.60
CA ARG A 17 -6.88 -19.91 5.51
C ARG A 17 -5.90 -19.89 6.68
N ASN A 18 -4.64 -19.57 6.45
CA ASN A 18 -3.63 -19.59 7.51
C ASN A 18 -3.85 -18.45 8.52
N TYR A 19 -4.20 -17.26 8.03
CA TYR A 19 -4.18 -16.03 8.84
C TYR A 19 -5.55 -15.51 9.28
N LEU A 20 -6.64 -15.88 8.61
CA LEU A 20 -8.01 -15.51 8.99
C LEU A 20 -8.70 -16.65 9.76
N HIS A 21 -9.84 -16.34 10.35
CA HIS A 21 -10.64 -17.26 11.16
C HIS A 21 -11.97 -17.61 10.49
N GLY A 22 -12.72 -18.52 11.13
CA GLY A 22 -14.09 -18.85 10.73
C GLY A 22 -14.19 -19.50 9.35
N ALA A 23 -15.11 -19.03 8.51
CA ALA A 23 -15.36 -19.61 7.19
C ALA A 23 -14.13 -19.60 6.27
N TRP A 24 -13.18 -18.68 6.49
CA TRP A 24 -11.90 -18.65 5.79
C TRP A 24 -11.03 -19.89 6.05
N LYS A 25 -11.21 -20.58 7.19
CA LYS A 25 -10.47 -21.81 7.51
C LYS A 25 -10.86 -22.99 6.62
N THR A 26 -12.10 -23.00 6.11
CA THR A 26 -12.68 -24.15 5.41
C THR A 26 -13.03 -23.87 3.95
N VAL A 27 -12.98 -22.60 3.51
CA VAL A 27 -13.28 -22.25 2.12
C VAL A 27 -12.29 -22.87 1.14
N GLU A 28 -12.84 -23.47 0.08
CA GLU A 28 -12.08 -24.00 -1.04
C GLU A 28 -11.62 -22.85 -1.97
N PRO A 29 -10.39 -22.88 -2.51
CA PRO A 29 -9.90 -21.83 -3.39
C PRO A 29 -10.82 -21.56 -4.59
N GLN A 30 -11.44 -22.59 -5.17
CA GLN A 30 -12.35 -22.47 -6.31
C GLN A 30 -13.61 -21.67 -5.97
N ALA A 31 -14.06 -21.75 -4.72
CA ALA A 31 -15.20 -21.01 -4.20
C ALA A 31 -14.84 -19.57 -3.82
N LEU A 32 -13.56 -19.16 -3.87
CA LEU A 32 -13.14 -17.80 -3.61
C LEU A 32 -13.33 -16.91 -4.83
N GLY A 33 -14.02 -15.79 -4.61
CA GLY A 33 -14.00 -14.66 -5.52
C GLY A 33 -12.61 -14.03 -5.49
N PHE A 34 -11.78 -14.37 -6.47
CA PHE A 34 -10.46 -13.80 -6.63
C PHE A 34 -10.47 -12.71 -7.69
N ARG A 35 -9.72 -11.64 -7.43
CA ARG A 35 -9.53 -10.55 -8.39
C ARG A 35 -8.16 -9.93 -8.17
N ARG A 36 -7.35 -9.94 -9.23
CA ARG A 36 -6.10 -9.17 -9.24
C ARG A 36 -6.44 -7.68 -9.35
N ILE A 37 -5.99 -6.89 -8.38
CA ILE A 37 -6.08 -5.43 -8.44
C ILE A 37 -4.76 -4.92 -9.03
N SER A 38 -4.79 -4.61 -10.32
CA SER A 38 -3.75 -3.81 -11.00
C SER A 38 -4.41 -2.52 -11.47
N ARG A 39 -3.86 -1.37 -11.07
CA ARG A 39 -4.27 0.02 -11.41
C ARG A 39 -5.49 0.10 -12.34
N VAL A 40 -6.63 0.56 -11.79
CA VAL A 40 -7.97 0.77 -12.38
C VAL A 40 -8.94 -0.42 -12.24
N ALA A 41 -10.08 -0.13 -11.61
CA ALA A 41 -11.05 -1.05 -11.03
C ALA A 41 -11.88 -1.89 -12.03
N ARG A 42 -12.42 -3.02 -11.54
CA ARG A 42 -13.89 -3.28 -11.45
C ARG A 42 -14.29 -4.63 -10.79
N ARG A 43 -15.52 -4.67 -10.27
CA ARG A 43 -16.16 -5.54 -9.24
C ARG A 43 -16.17 -7.07 -9.42
N SER A 44 -16.16 -7.79 -8.28
CA SER A 44 -17.10 -8.91 -8.05
C SER A 44 -17.40 -9.11 -6.54
N VAL A 45 -18.55 -9.71 -6.24
CA VAL A 45 -19.11 -9.93 -4.89
C VAL A 45 -19.13 -11.42 -4.64
N LEU A 46 -18.53 -11.89 -3.54
CA LEU A 46 -18.77 -13.24 -3.07
C LEU A 46 -20.05 -13.24 -2.21
N ARG A 47 -21.05 -14.00 -2.64
CA ARG A 47 -22.17 -14.42 -1.79
C ARG A 47 -21.82 -15.82 -1.31
N SER A 48 -21.25 -15.94 -0.12
CA SER A 48 -21.29 -17.19 0.63
C SER A 48 -22.10 -16.95 1.90
N ASN A 49 -23.05 -17.83 2.16
CA ASN A 49 -24.06 -17.72 3.23
C ASN A 49 -23.54 -18.20 4.60
N SER A 50 -22.24 -18.44 4.77
CA SER A 50 -21.69 -19.08 5.98
C SER A 50 -20.76 -18.20 6.84
N PHE A 51 -20.60 -16.91 6.51
CA PHE A 51 -19.82 -16.00 7.36
C PHE A 51 -20.62 -15.60 8.61
N THR A 52 -20.02 -15.75 9.79
CA THR A 52 -20.56 -15.16 11.02
C THR A 52 -20.48 -13.61 10.95
N MET A 53 -21.21 -12.91 11.82
CA MET A 53 -21.28 -11.44 11.80
C MET A 53 -19.92 -10.74 12.01
N ASP A 54 -18.95 -11.40 12.65
CA ASP A 54 -17.65 -10.82 13.02
C ASP A 54 -16.53 -11.06 11.98
N GLU A 55 -16.78 -11.87 10.94
CA GLU A 55 -15.76 -12.21 9.93
C GLU A 55 -15.79 -11.26 8.73
N PRO A 56 -14.61 -10.84 8.21
CA PRO A 56 -14.58 -10.00 7.00
C PRO A 56 -15.03 -10.83 5.80
N LYS A 57 -16.05 -10.36 5.08
CA LYS A 57 -16.55 -11.00 3.84
C LYS A 57 -15.64 -10.75 2.62
N LYS A 58 -14.78 -9.74 2.71
CA LYS A 58 -13.80 -9.35 1.68
C LYS A 58 -12.54 -8.83 2.36
N VAL A 59 -11.39 -9.20 1.82
CA VAL A 59 -10.07 -8.74 2.27
C VAL A 59 -9.23 -8.32 1.08
N LEU A 60 -8.24 -7.47 1.33
CA LEU A 60 -7.22 -7.08 0.37
C LEU A 60 -5.91 -7.81 0.73
N LEU A 61 -5.32 -8.54 -0.22
CA LEU A 61 -3.97 -9.07 -0.08
C LEU A 61 -2.99 -8.11 -0.76
N ARG A 62 -2.10 -7.50 0.03
CA ARG A 62 -1.01 -6.68 -0.48
C ARG A 62 0.28 -7.49 -0.44
N ILE A 63 0.86 -7.73 -1.62
CA ILE A 63 2.05 -8.56 -1.80
C ILE A 63 3.24 -7.66 -2.10
N TYR A 64 4.27 -7.74 -1.27
CA TYR A 64 5.54 -7.08 -1.54
C TYR A 64 6.29 -7.83 -2.65
N GLY A 65 6.90 -7.10 -3.57
CA GLY A 65 7.72 -7.67 -4.64
C GLY A 65 9.01 -8.32 -4.11
N GLN A 66 9.83 -8.87 -5.01
CA GLN A 66 11.17 -9.37 -4.67
C GLN A 66 12.00 -8.23 -4.08
N VAL A 67 12.20 -8.27 -2.76
CA VAL A 67 13.01 -7.32 -2.02
C VAL A 67 14.44 -7.82 -1.99
N HIS A 68 15.33 -7.16 -2.72
CA HIS A 68 16.77 -7.46 -2.69
C HIS A 68 17.47 -6.54 -1.69
N GLY A 69 18.20 -7.15 -0.74
CA GLY A 69 19.08 -6.45 0.22
C GLY A 69 18.49 -6.18 1.61
N GLU A 70 19.36 -6.12 2.62
CA GLU A 70 19.00 -5.91 4.04
C GLU A 70 18.18 -4.63 4.27
N ARG A 71 18.49 -3.55 3.55
CA ARG A 71 17.76 -2.27 3.63
C ARG A 71 16.29 -2.38 3.22
N ALA A 72 15.95 -3.38 2.42
CA ALA A 72 14.59 -3.63 1.97
C ALA A 72 13.76 -4.33 3.07
N MET A 73 14.41 -5.15 3.91
CA MET A 73 13.79 -5.77 5.07
C MET A 73 13.47 -4.75 6.16
N ASP A 74 14.40 -3.84 6.46
CA ASP A 74 14.17 -2.76 7.45
C ASP A 74 13.00 -1.85 7.06
N ALA A 75 12.87 -1.57 5.75
CA ALA A 75 11.75 -0.80 5.22
C ALA A 75 10.41 -1.52 5.42
N ILE A 76 10.34 -2.83 5.13
CA ILE A 76 9.12 -3.64 5.34
C ILE A 76 8.75 -3.73 6.82
N VAL A 77 9.72 -3.91 7.71
CA VAL A 77 9.48 -3.95 9.17
C VAL A 77 8.93 -2.62 9.64
N THR A 78 9.57 -1.50 9.26
CA THR A 78 9.13 -0.16 9.62
C THR A 78 7.72 0.12 9.10
N GLU A 79 7.44 -0.20 7.84
CA GLU A 79 6.11 -0.06 7.24
C GLU A 79 5.05 -0.90 7.97
N SER A 80 5.39 -2.14 8.35
CA SER A 80 4.49 -3.03 9.08
C SER A 80 4.14 -2.49 10.46
N VAL A 81 5.11 -1.91 11.18
CA VAL A 81 4.88 -1.25 12.49
C VAL A 81 3.98 -0.03 12.32
N ILE A 82 4.28 0.84 11.35
CA ILE A 82 3.47 2.03 11.06
C ILE A 82 2.03 1.62 10.72
N PHE A 83 1.84 0.66 9.82
CA PHE A 83 0.52 0.20 9.41
C PHE A 83 -0.26 -0.39 10.60
N THR A 84 0.40 -1.18 11.44
CA THR A 84 -0.22 -1.75 12.65
C THR A 84 -0.69 -0.62 13.58
N LEU A 85 0.15 0.38 13.84
CA LEU A 85 -0.21 1.53 14.67
C LEU A 85 -1.41 2.32 14.10
N LEU A 86 -1.44 2.53 12.78
CA LEU A 86 -2.55 3.23 12.11
C LEU A 86 -3.86 2.42 12.17
N SER A 87 -3.78 1.11 11.97
CA SER A 87 -4.92 0.18 12.10
C SER A 87 -5.51 0.22 13.52
N GLU A 88 -4.67 0.07 14.55
CA GLU A 88 -5.12 0.05 15.95
C GLU A 88 -5.75 1.38 16.38
N ARG A 89 -5.27 2.50 15.84
CA ARG A 89 -5.84 3.84 16.08
C ARG A 89 -7.05 4.17 15.18
N ARG A 90 -7.47 3.25 14.30
CA ARG A 90 -8.57 3.47 13.33
C ARG A 90 -8.31 4.69 12.43
N LEU A 91 -7.04 4.87 12.06
CA LEU A 91 -6.55 5.91 11.14
C LEU A 91 -6.20 5.35 9.75
N GLY A 92 -6.35 4.04 9.56
CA GLY A 92 -6.21 3.36 8.27
C GLY A 92 -7.10 2.11 8.18
N PRO A 93 -6.97 1.32 7.10
CA PRO A 93 -7.65 0.03 6.99
C PRO A 93 -7.26 -0.89 8.14
N LYS A 94 -8.21 -1.72 8.62
CA LYS A 94 -7.90 -2.72 9.64
C LYS A 94 -6.88 -3.73 9.10
N LEU A 95 -5.81 -3.99 9.86
CA LEU A 95 -4.87 -5.06 9.60
C LEU A 95 -5.45 -6.38 10.10
N HIS A 96 -5.57 -7.38 9.20
CA HIS A 96 -6.05 -8.71 9.55
C HIS A 96 -4.92 -9.73 9.75
N GLY A 97 -3.77 -9.53 9.12
CA GLY A 97 -2.61 -10.41 9.30
C GLY A 97 -1.39 -9.96 8.51
N VAL A 98 -0.21 -10.39 8.94
CA VAL A 98 1.08 -10.14 8.29
C VAL A 98 1.75 -11.48 8.02
N PHE A 99 2.32 -11.64 6.83
CA PHE A 99 2.99 -12.87 6.41
C PHE A 99 4.27 -12.56 5.64
N SER A 100 5.12 -13.59 5.46
CA SER A 100 6.34 -13.45 4.68
C SER A 100 6.01 -13.06 3.23
N GLY A 101 6.30 -11.80 2.88
CA GLY A 101 6.03 -11.25 1.55
C GLY A 101 4.73 -10.45 1.41
N GLY A 102 4.01 -10.15 2.50
CA GLY A 102 2.82 -9.30 2.39
C GLY A 102 1.98 -9.15 3.65
N ARG A 103 0.79 -8.58 3.47
CA ARG A 103 -0.21 -8.39 4.54
C ARG A 103 -1.64 -8.55 4.01
N ILE A 104 -2.55 -8.84 4.93
CA ILE A 104 -4.00 -8.91 4.70
C ILE A 104 -4.64 -7.70 5.39
N GLU A 105 -5.34 -6.89 4.60
CA GLU A 105 -5.95 -5.64 5.03
C GLU A 105 -7.47 -5.68 4.83
N GLN A 106 -8.18 -4.81 5.54
CA GLN A 106 -9.57 -4.51 5.26
C GLN A 106 -9.71 -3.98 3.83
N TYR A 107 -10.61 -4.57 3.05
CA TYR A 107 -10.95 -4.04 1.74
C TYR A 107 -11.81 -2.78 1.87
N ILE A 108 -11.33 -1.66 1.33
CA ILE A 108 -12.09 -0.42 1.19
C ILE A 108 -12.61 -0.33 -0.26
N PRO A 109 -13.92 -0.15 -0.48
CA PRO A 109 -14.48 -0.01 -1.83
C PRO A 109 -14.05 1.32 -2.49
N GLU A 110 -14.34 1.45 -3.78
CA GLU A 110 -13.90 2.57 -4.63
C GLU A 110 -14.02 3.95 -3.95
N LEU A 111 -12.90 4.67 -3.90
CA LEU A 111 -12.77 5.97 -3.21
C LEU A 111 -13.54 7.11 -3.93
N SER A 112 -14.08 6.85 -5.12
CA SER A 112 -14.85 7.80 -5.93
C SER A 112 -16.24 8.10 -5.36
N GLU A 113 -16.73 7.32 -4.40
CA GLU A 113 -18.00 7.58 -3.73
C GLU A 113 -17.91 8.82 -2.83
N PRO A 114 -18.74 9.87 -3.02
CA PRO A 114 -18.63 11.13 -2.30
C PRO A 114 -18.67 10.97 -0.77
N ALA A 115 -19.55 10.08 -0.27
CA ALA A 115 -19.66 9.79 1.16
C ALA A 115 -18.39 9.14 1.75
N LEU A 116 -17.64 8.39 0.93
CA LEU A 116 -16.36 7.80 1.33
C LEU A 116 -15.23 8.84 1.25
N SER A 117 -15.22 9.68 0.21
CA SER A 117 -14.29 10.79 0.06
C SER A 117 -14.32 11.76 1.26
N MET A 118 -15.52 12.09 1.78
CA MET A 118 -15.64 12.90 3.00
C MET A 118 -14.96 12.25 4.20
N LYS A 119 -15.17 10.94 4.42
CA LYS A 119 -14.54 10.20 5.53
C LYS A 119 -13.02 10.15 5.39
N ILE A 120 -12.52 10.01 4.17
CA ILE A 120 -11.09 10.05 3.86
C ILE A 120 -10.52 11.43 4.22
N ALA A 121 -11.19 12.51 3.82
CA ALA A 121 -10.77 13.88 4.14
C ALA A 121 -10.73 14.13 5.66
N GLU A 122 -11.75 13.67 6.41
CA GLU A 122 -11.77 13.75 7.88
C GLU A 122 -10.57 13.02 8.51
N LYS A 123 -10.25 11.81 8.02
CA LYS A 123 -9.10 11.03 8.51
C LYS A 123 -7.76 11.67 8.13
N MET A 124 -7.66 12.22 6.93
CA MET A 124 -6.47 12.95 6.49
C MET A 124 -6.24 14.21 7.34
N ALA A 125 -7.30 14.96 7.64
CA ALA A 125 -7.23 16.11 8.55
C ALA A 125 -6.78 15.70 9.96
N ALA A 126 -7.29 14.57 10.47
CA ALA A 126 -6.85 14.03 11.76
C ALA A 126 -5.36 13.67 11.74
N ILE A 127 -4.87 13.03 10.68
CA ILE A 127 -3.44 12.70 10.50
C ILE A 127 -2.60 13.99 10.45
N HIS A 128 -3.01 14.98 9.65
CA HIS A 128 -2.30 16.26 9.53
C HIS A 128 -2.25 17.05 10.84
N SER A 129 -3.21 16.81 11.74
CA SER A 129 -3.32 17.46 13.06
C SER A 129 -2.54 16.72 14.16
N MET A 130 -1.91 15.58 13.86
CA MET A 130 -1.15 14.83 14.86
C MET A 130 0.14 15.56 15.25
N ASP A 131 0.33 15.80 16.55
CA ASP A 131 1.62 16.23 17.06
C ASP A 131 2.53 15.03 17.33
N VAL A 132 3.34 14.70 16.32
CA VAL A 132 4.35 13.64 16.40
C VAL A 132 5.72 14.20 16.78
N PRO A 133 6.48 13.54 17.68
CA PRO A 133 7.83 13.94 18.08
C PRO A 133 8.87 13.58 17.01
N LEU A 134 8.68 14.10 15.80
CA LEU A 134 9.56 13.91 14.65
C LEU A 134 10.03 15.27 14.12
N SER A 135 11.10 15.27 13.32
CA SER A 135 11.57 16.47 12.63
C SER A 135 10.44 17.08 11.80
N LYS A 136 10.20 18.38 12.01
CA LYS A 136 9.18 19.16 11.30
C LYS A 136 9.72 19.78 10.00
N GLU A 137 10.98 19.52 9.65
CA GLU A 137 11.60 19.98 8.41
C GLU A 137 11.11 19.14 7.21
N PRO A 138 10.55 19.75 6.15
CA PRO A 138 9.95 19.05 5.00
C PRO A 138 11.01 18.48 4.02
N THR A 139 12.01 17.77 4.56
CA THR A 139 13.14 17.23 3.80
C THR A 139 12.89 15.83 3.24
N TRP A 140 11.82 15.15 3.68
CA TRP A 140 11.55 13.75 3.35
C TRP A 140 11.48 13.52 1.84
N LEU A 141 10.68 14.31 1.11
CA LEU A 141 10.47 14.17 -0.32
C LEU A 141 11.81 14.27 -1.09
N TRP A 142 12.63 15.27 -0.77
CA TRP A 142 13.91 15.52 -1.43
C TRP A 142 14.97 14.47 -1.10
N LYS A 143 15.05 14.03 0.17
CA LYS A 143 15.95 12.95 0.57
C LYS A 143 15.59 11.64 -0.13
N THR A 144 14.30 11.34 -0.23
CA THR A 144 13.78 10.14 -0.89
C THR A 144 14.06 10.16 -2.39
N MET A 145 13.69 11.24 -3.10
CA MET A 145 13.98 11.35 -4.54
C MET A 145 15.48 11.33 -4.82
N GLY A 146 16.31 12.04 -4.03
CA GLY A 146 17.76 12.01 -4.21
C GLY A 146 18.37 10.62 -4.01
N LYS A 147 17.84 9.84 -3.06
CA LYS A 147 18.22 8.43 -2.88
C LYS A 147 17.82 7.59 -4.09
N TRP A 148 16.57 7.68 -4.54
CA TRP A 148 16.05 6.89 -5.67
C TRP A 148 16.77 7.22 -6.97
N THR A 149 16.99 8.50 -7.27
CA THR A 149 17.74 8.92 -8.46
C THR A 149 19.16 8.36 -8.47
N ARG A 150 19.83 8.31 -7.31
CA ARG A 150 21.15 7.67 -7.18
C ARG A 150 21.09 6.17 -7.46
N THR A 151 20.13 5.45 -6.86
CA THR A 151 19.95 4.01 -7.10
C THR A 151 19.66 3.71 -8.57
N VAL A 152 18.75 4.48 -9.19
CA VAL A 152 18.44 4.33 -10.63
C VAL A 152 19.68 4.57 -11.48
N ARG A 153 20.52 5.55 -11.14
CA ARG A 153 21.78 5.80 -11.85
C ARG A 153 22.75 4.62 -11.74
N GLU A 154 22.91 4.07 -10.54
CA GLU A 154 23.80 2.92 -10.29
C GLU A 154 23.30 1.65 -10.99
N GLU A 155 21.99 1.39 -10.99
CA GLU A 155 21.37 0.21 -11.61
C GLU A 155 21.21 0.33 -13.14
N ARG A 156 20.99 1.54 -13.68
CA ARG A 156 20.96 1.76 -15.15
C ARG A 156 22.31 1.56 -15.82
N LEU A 157 23.41 1.60 -15.06
CA LEU A 157 24.74 1.26 -15.60
C LEU A 157 24.90 -0.25 -15.83
N SER A 158 24.04 -1.10 -15.26
CA SER A 158 24.10 -2.55 -15.43
C SER A 158 23.27 -3.11 -16.59
N GLU A 159 22.30 -2.37 -17.14
CA GLU A 159 21.45 -2.84 -18.23
C GLU A 159 21.21 -1.74 -19.28
N ASN A 160 21.38 -2.08 -20.57
CA ASN A 160 21.07 -1.23 -21.72
C ASN A 160 19.54 -1.00 -21.84
N ILE A 161 18.95 -0.27 -20.91
CA ILE A 161 17.52 0.06 -20.93
C ILE A 161 17.29 1.18 -21.96
N HIS A 162 16.82 0.81 -23.15
CA HIS A 162 16.35 1.74 -24.17
C HIS A 162 15.01 2.38 -23.75
N GLY A 163 15.09 3.49 -23.02
CA GLY A 163 13.98 4.40 -22.74
C GLY A 163 14.34 5.84 -23.13
N LYS A 164 13.34 6.72 -23.27
CA LYS A 164 13.59 8.16 -23.47
C LYS A 164 14.57 8.66 -22.41
N SER A 165 15.62 9.37 -22.84
CA SER A 165 16.64 9.94 -21.97
C SER A 165 16.05 11.09 -21.15
N VAL A 166 15.35 10.75 -20.06
CA VAL A 166 14.90 11.71 -19.06
C VAL A 166 16.02 11.90 -18.05
N ASP A 167 16.42 13.15 -17.86
CA ASP A 167 17.41 13.57 -16.88
C ASP A 167 16.69 13.80 -15.54
N PHE A 168 16.60 12.74 -14.73
CA PHE A 168 15.84 12.77 -13.47
C PHE A 168 16.36 13.80 -12.47
N GLU A 169 17.66 14.08 -12.49
CA GLU A 169 18.30 15.09 -11.65
C GLU A 169 17.78 16.49 -12.00
N LYS A 170 17.68 16.81 -13.29
CA LYS A 170 17.08 18.08 -13.73
C LYS A 170 15.60 18.19 -13.40
N GLU A 171 14.83 17.12 -13.58
CA GLU A 171 13.40 17.11 -13.26
C GLU A 171 13.14 17.30 -11.76
N VAL A 172 13.95 16.66 -10.90
CA VAL A 172 13.86 16.83 -9.43
C VAL A 172 14.21 18.27 -9.03
N GLU A 173 15.24 18.87 -9.63
CA GLU A 173 15.62 20.25 -9.34
C GLU A 173 14.56 21.26 -9.82
N TRP A 174 13.94 21.01 -10.98
CA TRP A 174 12.81 21.79 -11.47
C TRP A 174 11.62 21.71 -10.50
N LEU A 175 11.24 20.50 -10.09
CA LEU A 175 10.12 20.28 -9.16
C LEU A 175 10.36 20.98 -7.83
N LYS A 176 11.60 20.96 -7.33
CA LYS A 176 11.99 21.65 -6.10
C LYS A 176 11.79 23.15 -6.18
N LYS A 177 12.18 23.76 -7.30
CA LYS A 177 11.95 25.19 -7.56
C LYS A 177 10.47 25.53 -7.68
N PHE A 178 9.70 24.68 -8.37
CA PHE A 178 8.26 24.89 -8.52
C PHE A 178 7.50 24.78 -7.18
N ILE A 179 7.75 23.73 -6.39
CA ILE A 179 7.08 23.57 -5.09
C ILE A 179 7.42 24.72 -4.14
N ALA A 180 8.62 25.30 -4.22
CA ALA A 180 9.00 26.46 -3.42
C ALA A 180 8.16 27.72 -3.73
N THR A 181 7.43 27.78 -4.85
CA THR A 181 6.51 28.89 -5.16
C THR A 181 5.08 28.65 -4.69
N VAL A 182 4.79 27.50 -4.06
CA VAL A 182 3.45 27.13 -3.59
C VAL A 182 3.42 27.21 -2.06
N GLU A 183 2.54 28.05 -1.51
CA GLU A 183 2.29 28.11 -0.07
C GLU A 183 1.45 26.89 0.36
N SER A 184 2.13 25.86 0.87
CA SER A 184 1.50 24.67 1.47
C SER A 184 2.02 24.47 2.88
N PRO A 185 1.16 24.36 3.91
CA PRO A 185 1.60 24.12 5.27
C PRO A 185 2.31 22.77 5.40
N VAL A 186 3.33 22.70 6.24
CA VAL A 186 4.02 21.45 6.58
C VAL A 186 3.21 20.75 7.67
N ALA A 187 2.79 19.52 7.40
CA ALA A 187 2.04 18.68 8.33
C ALA A 187 2.65 17.28 8.40
N PHE A 188 2.22 16.49 9.39
CA PHE A 188 2.50 15.06 9.39
C PHE A 188 1.63 14.38 8.32
N CYS A 189 2.25 13.90 7.24
CA CYS A 189 1.55 13.37 6.08
C CYS A 189 1.62 11.84 5.99
N HIS A 190 0.57 11.23 5.44
CA HIS A 190 0.56 9.80 5.12
C HIS A 190 1.49 9.45 3.94
N ASN A 191 1.64 10.36 2.97
CA ASN A 191 2.44 10.26 1.75
C ASN A 191 2.08 9.14 0.75
N ASP A 192 1.24 8.18 1.13
CA ASP A 192 0.80 7.07 0.25
C ASP A 192 -0.68 6.72 0.46
N MET A 193 -1.57 7.72 0.39
CA MET A 193 -3.00 7.56 0.71
C MET A 193 -3.74 6.94 -0.50
N GLN A 194 -3.57 5.63 -0.69
CA GLN A 194 -4.08 4.83 -1.81
C GLN A 194 -5.22 3.88 -1.39
N GLU A 195 -5.91 3.32 -2.38
CA GLU A 195 -6.99 2.31 -2.26
C GLU A 195 -6.53 0.85 -2.06
#